data_AF-A0A9P5X4E3-F1
#
_entry.id   AF-A0A9P5X4E3-F1
#
_cell.length_a   1.000
_cell.length_b   1.000
_cell.length_c   1.000
_cell.angle_alpha   90.00
_cell.angle_beta   90.00
_cell.angle_gamma   90.00
#
_symmetry.space_group_name_H-M   'P 1'
#
loop_
_entity.id
_entity.type
_entity.pdbx_description
1 polymer ?
#
loop_
_entity_poly.entity_id
_entity_poly.type
_entity_poly.pdbx_seq_one_letter_code
_entity_poly.pdbx_strand_id
1 'polypeptide(L)'
;MDYLTSTIIDSVIEGMEIQTSMAPGFPQFTRRMTGISRAYAIMVFPPELDLTSWIQVAPDFMHYIDHVNDLFSFFKEEVSGETLNFVSMSAEVHGITKIEALRKLASETAQCYERGSGLLRASPDAWNAYRSFCVGYVGFHALSVRYKLDQLKL
;
A
#
# COMPACT_ATOMS: atom_id res chain seq x y z
N MET A 1 -0.04 -15.14 -9.53
CA MET A 1 -0.99 -16.13 -8.98
C MET A 1 -1.66 -15.59 -7.72
N ASP A 2 -0.91 -14.93 -6.83
CA ASP A 2 -1.39 -14.38 -5.55
C ASP A 2 -2.72 -13.61 -5.65
N TYR A 3 -2.86 -12.68 -6.60
CA TYR A 3 -4.10 -11.90 -6.81
C TYR A 3 -5.31 -12.73 -7.22
N LEU A 4 -5.14 -13.74 -8.08
CA LEU A 4 -6.25 -14.61 -8.48
C LEU A 4 -6.68 -15.47 -7.29
N THR A 5 -5.73 -16.00 -6.53
CA THR A 5 -6.01 -16.75 -5.31
C THR A 5 -6.72 -15.87 -4.28
N SER A 6 -6.34 -14.59 -4.16
CA SER A 6 -6.96 -13.67 -3.21
C SER A 6 -8.45 -13.48 -3.47
N THR A 7 -8.87 -13.38 -4.74
CA THR A 7 -10.31 -13.24 -5.05
C THR A 7 -11.17 -14.42 -4.57
N ILE A 8 -10.60 -15.63 -4.50
CA ILE A 8 -11.28 -16.80 -3.94
C ILE A 8 -11.27 -16.71 -2.41
N ILE A 9 -10.12 -16.36 -1.81
CA ILE A 9 -9.98 -16.22 -0.37
C ILE A 9 -10.97 -15.17 0.16
N ASP A 10 -10.98 -13.98 -0.43
CA ASP A 10 -11.81 -12.84 0.00
C ASP A 10 -13.30 -13.21 -0.01
N SER A 11 -13.75 -13.97 -1.02
CA SER A 11 -15.13 -14.48 -1.10
C SER A 11 -15.45 -15.52 -0.01
N VAL A 12 -14.49 -16.34 0.38
CA VAL A 12 -14.70 -17.40 1.39
C VAL A 12 -14.68 -16.83 2.80
N ILE A 13 -13.88 -15.79 3.05
CA ILE A 13 -13.74 -15.15 4.37
C ILE A 13 -14.73 -14.00 4.59
N GLU A 14 -15.59 -13.71 3.62
CA GLU A 14 -16.61 -12.67 3.76
C GLU A 14 -17.55 -13.00 4.94
N GLY A 15 -17.65 -12.08 5.90
CA GLY A 15 -18.42 -12.28 7.13
C GLY A 15 -17.78 -13.21 8.17
N MET A 16 -16.57 -13.73 7.90
CA MET A 16 -15.80 -14.49 8.89
C MET A 16 -15.34 -13.56 10.02
N GLU A 17 -15.52 -13.98 11.27
CA GLU A 17 -14.90 -13.32 12.41
C GLU A 17 -13.38 -13.52 12.35
N ILE A 18 -12.64 -12.43 12.19
CA ILE A 18 -11.18 -12.47 12.21
C ILE A 18 -10.72 -12.51 13.66
N GLN A 19 -9.96 -13.54 14.03
CA GLN A 19 -9.33 -13.65 15.34
C GLN A 19 -8.10 -12.73 15.42
N THR A 20 -8.33 -11.42 15.33
CA THR A 20 -7.32 -10.37 15.17
C THR A 20 -6.25 -10.37 16.27
N SER A 21 -6.62 -10.65 17.52
CA SER A 21 -5.68 -10.75 18.65
C SER A 21 -4.72 -11.94 18.56
N MET A 22 -5.11 -13.01 17.86
CA MET A 22 -4.31 -14.25 17.71
C MET A 22 -3.62 -14.35 16.35
N ALA A 23 -3.97 -13.49 15.39
CA ALA A 23 -3.48 -13.51 14.02
C ALA A 23 -2.90 -12.16 13.58
N PRO A 24 -1.85 -11.63 14.26
CA PRO A 24 -1.37 -10.27 14.01
C PRO A 24 -0.79 -10.05 12.60
N GLY A 25 -0.38 -11.14 11.91
CA GLY A 25 0.10 -11.09 10.54
C GLY A 25 -1.00 -11.10 9.47
N PHE A 26 -2.26 -11.36 9.85
CA PHE A 26 -3.36 -11.52 8.89
C PHE A 26 -3.61 -10.28 8.01
N PRO A 27 -3.63 -9.03 8.55
CA PRO A 27 -3.84 -7.84 7.72
C PRO A 27 -2.78 -7.72 6.61
N GLN A 28 -1.51 -7.97 6.96
CA GLN A 28 -0.40 -7.86 6.01
C GLN A 28 -0.43 -9.00 4.97
N PHE A 29 -0.85 -10.19 5.38
CA PHE A 29 -1.01 -11.33 4.48
C PHE A 29 -2.07 -11.06 3.42
N THR A 30 -3.31 -10.69 3.83
CA THR A 30 -4.39 -10.40 2.88
C THR A 30 -4.00 -9.26 1.96
N ARG A 31 -3.38 -8.19 2.50
CA ARG A 31 -2.93 -7.05 1.70
C ARG A 31 -1.90 -7.41 0.63
N ARG A 32 -0.96 -8.31 0.95
CA ARG A 32 0.06 -8.79 -0.02
C ARG A 32 -0.55 -9.67 -1.11
N MET A 33 -1.59 -10.41 -0.78
CA MET A 33 -2.28 -11.27 -1.74
C MET A 33 -3.04 -10.44 -2.79
N THR A 34 -3.71 -9.35 -2.36
CA THR A 34 -4.57 -8.52 -3.21
C THR A 34 -3.85 -7.36 -3.90
N GLY A 35 -2.69 -6.93 -3.40
CA GLY A 35 -2.13 -5.61 -3.74
C GLY A 35 -1.52 -5.41 -5.13
N ILE A 36 -1.10 -6.48 -5.79
CA ILE A 36 -0.37 -6.44 -7.08
C ILE A 36 0.91 -5.55 -7.03
N SER A 37 1.32 -5.06 -5.85
CA SER A 37 2.41 -4.09 -5.68
C SER A 37 3.74 -4.57 -6.24
N ARG A 38 3.99 -5.89 -6.20
CA ARG A 38 5.17 -6.51 -6.83
C ARG A 38 5.28 -6.19 -8.32
N ALA A 39 4.16 -6.24 -9.05
CA ALA A 39 4.18 -5.98 -10.49
C ALA A 39 4.52 -4.51 -10.75
N TYR A 40 3.86 -3.59 -10.04
CA TYR A 40 4.15 -2.15 -10.13
C TYR A 40 5.61 -1.85 -9.76
N ALA A 41 6.10 -2.38 -8.63
CA ALA A 41 7.44 -2.12 -8.13
C ALA A 41 8.55 -2.59 -9.09
N ILE A 42 8.30 -3.61 -9.91
CA ILE A 42 9.25 -4.12 -10.90
C ILE A 42 9.11 -3.37 -12.24
N MET A 43 7.88 -3.17 -12.73
CA MET A 43 7.62 -2.64 -14.07
C MET A 43 7.83 -1.12 -14.19
N VAL A 44 8.01 -0.41 -13.07
CA VAL A 44 8.34 1.02 -13.07
C VAL A 44 9.73 1.31 -13.63
N PHE A 45 10.68 0.39 -13.47
CA PHE A 45 12.04 0.60 -13.92
C PHE A 45 12.19 0.18 -15.39
N PRO A 46 12.78 1.03 -16.25
CA PRO A 46 13.06 0.67 -17.64
C PRO A 46 13.91 -0.61 -17.74
N PRO A 47 13.65 -1.49 -18.71
CA PRO A 47 14.36 -2.76 -18.85
C PRO A 47 15.85 -2.60 -19.18
N GLU A 48 16.28 -1.43 -19.62
CA GLU A 48 17.68 -1.09 -19.89
C GLU A 48 18.49 -0.81 -18.61
N LEU A 49 17.83 -0.55 -17.48
CA LEU A 49 18.51 -0.33 -16.20
C LEU A 49 19.02 -1.64 -15.63
N ASP A 50 20.27 -1.64 -15.17
CA ASP A 50 20.83 -2.79 -14.46
C ASP A 50 20.00 -3.10 -13.21
N LEU A 51 19.57 -4.36 -13.07
CA LEU A 51 18.80 -4.84 -11.94
C LEU A 51 19.48 -4.52 -10.60
N THR A 52 20.81 -4.62 -10.55
CA THR A 52 21.56 -4.36 -9.31
C THR A 52 21.49 -2.90 -8.85
N SER A 53 21.18 -1.99 -9.77
CA SER A 53 21.09 -0.55 -9.49
C SER A 53 19.82 -0.13 -8.74
N TRP A 54 18.79 -1.00 -8.68
CA TRP A 54 17.49 -0.65 -8.09
C TRP A 54 16.80 -1.77 -7.29
N ILE A 55 17.14 -3.05 -7.48
CA ILE A 55 16.37 -4.17 -6.92
C ILE A 55 16.20 -4.13 -5.39
N GLN A 56 17.16 -3.55 -4.66
CA GLN A 56 17.08 -3.39 -3.20
C GLN A 56 15.94 -2.48 -2.75
N VAL A 57 15.41 -1.63 -3.62
CA VAL A 57 14.26 -0.75 -3.35
C VAL A 57 12.94 -1.49 -3.42
N ALA A 58 12.86 -2.61 -4.17
CA ALA A 58 11.60 -3.29 -4.45
C ALA A 58 10.78 -3.65 -3.19
N PRO A 59 11.36 -4.17 -2.09
CA PRO A 59 10.59 -4.50 -0.88
C PRO A 59 9.90 -3.27 -0.27
N ASP A 60 10.64 -2.17 -0.07
CA ASP A 60 10.08 -0.92 0.46
C ASP A 60 9.11 -0.27 -0.52
N PHE A 61 9.37 -0.40 -1.82
CA PHE A 61 8.49 0.17 -2.84
C PHE A 61 7.16 -0.56 -2.91
N MET A 62 7.15 -1.88 -2.76
CA MET A 62 5.91 -2.66 -2.64
C MET A 62 5.09 -2.19 -1.44
N HIS A 63 5.71 -2.01 -0.28
CA HIS A 63 5.06 -1.46 0.91
C HIS A 63 4.54 -0.04 0.67
N TYR A 64 5.34 0.83 0.04
CA TYR A 64 4.91 2.18 -0.33
C TYR A 64 3.67 2.17 -1.23
N ILE A 65 3.68 1.37 -2.30
CA ILE A 65 2.54 1.24 -3.24
C ILE A 65 1.30 0.78 -2.51
N ASP A 66 1.45 -0.23 -1.64
CA ASP A 66 0.31 -0.78 -0.93
C ASP A 66 -0.27 0.23 0.06
N HIS A 67 0.59 0.86 0.85
CA HIS A 67 0.18 1.81 1.89
C HIS A 67 -0.37 3.12 1.32
N VAL A 68 0.16 3.64 0.20
CA VAL A 68 -0.43 4.81 -0.47
C VAL A 68 -1.86 4.50 -0.90
N ASN A 69 -2.13 3.30 -1.41
CA ASN A 69 -3.50 2.92 -1.73
C ASN A 69 -4.38 2.92 -0.47
N ASP A 70 -3.96 2.24 0.60
CA ASP A 70 -4.71 2.15 1.86
C ASP A 70 -4.94 3.52 2.53
N LEU A 71 -3.96 4.43 2.46
CA LEU A 71 -4.09 5.80 2.99
C LEU A 71 -5.16 6.61 2.26
N PHE A 72 -5.13 6.58 0.93
CA PHE A 72 -6.04 7.38 0.10
C PHE A 72 -7.40 6.69 -0.07
N SER A 73 -7.49 5.38 0.10
CA SER A 73 -8.74 4.63 0.06
C SER A 73 -9.48 4.63 1.38
N PHE A 74 -8.81 4.87 2.51
CA PHE A 74 -9.42 4.84 3.84
C PHE A 74 -10.74 5.63 3.92
N PHE A 75 -10.78 6.86 3.40
CA PHE A 75 -12.00 7.67 3.47
C PHE A 75 -13.17 7.03 2.71
N LYS A 76 -12.97 6.56 1.47
CA LYS A 76 -14.04 5.90 0.72
C LYS A 76 -14.52 4.61 1.40
N GLU A 77 -13.63 3.92 2.11
CA GLU A 77 -13.90 2.64 2.78
C GLU A 77 -14.73 2.87 4.04
N GLU A 78 -14.36 3.86 4.84
CA GLU A 78 -15.15 4.25 6.02
C GLU A 78 -16.56 4.72 5.62
N VAL A 79 -16.69 5.52 4.56
CA VAL A 79 -18.01 5.96 4.05
C VAL A 79 -18.86 4.78 3.57
N SER A 80 -18.25 3.73 3.02
CA SER A 80 -18.93 2.51 2.56
C SER A 80 -19.19 1.49 3.68
N GLY A 81 -18.66 1.71 4.88
CA GLY A 81 -18.73 0.74 5.98
C GLY A 81 -17.86 -0.50 5.78
N GLU A 82 -16.86 -0.44 4.90
CA GLU A 82 -15.91 -1.54 4.67
C GLU A 82 -15.03 -1.73 5.91
N THR A 83 -15.01 -2.93 6.50
CA THR A 83 -14.19 -3.27 7.67
C THR A 83 -13.03 -4.23 7.36
N LEU A 84 -13.12 -4.95 6.24
CA LEU A 84 -12.07 -5.85 5.73
C LEU A 84 -11.02 -5.08 4.91
N ASN A 85 -10.51 -3.98 5.47
CA ASN A 85 -9.40 -3.20 4.89
C ASN A 85 -8.19 -3.18 5.83
N PHE A 86 -7.03 -2.83 5.28
CA PHE A 86 -5.77 -2.91 6.01
C PHE A 86 -5.77 -2.07 7.29
N VAL A 87 -6.29 -0.83 7.23
CA VAL A 87 -6.30 0.09 8.37
C VAL A 87 -7.19 -0.42 9.49
N SER A 88 -8.40 -0.89 9.16
CA SER A 88 -9.37 -1.41 10.13
C SER A 88 -8.86 -2.68 10.81
N MET A 89 -8.39 -3.65 10.02
CA MET A 89 -7.82 -4.88 10.56
C MET A 89 -6.55 -4.59 11.39
N SER A 90 -5.70 -3.67 10.96
CA SER A 90 -4.49 -3.26 11.70
C SER A 90 -4.84 -2.59 13.03
N ALA A 91 -5.82 -1.70 13.04
CA ALA A 91 -6.30 -1.05 14.26
C ALA A 91 -6.79 -2.08 15.28
N GLU A 92 -7.59 -3.04 14.84
CA GLU A 92 -8.14 -4.10 15.67
C GLU A 92 -7.05 -5.04 16.24
N VAL A 93 -6.16 -5.54 15.37
CA VAL A 93 -5.02 -6.40 15.76
C VAL A 93 -4.14 -5.75 16.83
N HIS A 94 -3.88 -4.44 16.72
CA HIS A 94 -2.98 -3.73 17.63
C HIS A 94 -3.68 -3.09 18.83
N GLY A 95 -5.02 -3.19 18.91
CA GLY A 95 -5.80 -2.56 19.98
C GLY A 95 -5.70 -1.02 19.98
N ILE A 96 -5.58 -0.40 18.81
CA ILE A 96 -5.48 1.06 18.62
C ILE A 96 -6.66 1.59 17.81
N THR A 97 -6.84 2.90 17.79
CA THR A 97 -7.86 3.52 16.93
C THR A 97 -7.46 3.47 15.45
N LYS A 98 -8.45 3.49 14.54
CA LYS A 98 -8.21 3.58 13.09
C LYS A 98 -7.37 4.81 12.71
N ILE A 99 -7.56 5.93 13.39
CA ILE A 99 -6.78 7.15 13.16
C ILE A 99 -5.32 6.98 13.59
N GLU A 100 -5.04 6.29 14.70
CA GLU A 100 -3.67 5.95 15.09
C GLU A 100 -3.01 4.99 14.10
N ALA A 101 -3.75 3.97 13.64
CA ALA A 101 -3.29 3.07 12.59
C ALA A 101 -2.98 3.82 11.28
N LEU A 102 -3.84 4.75 10.86
CA LEU A 102 -3.63 5.58 9.68
C LEU A 102 -2.40 6.49 9.81
N ARG A 103 -2.16 7.08 11.00
CA ARG A 103 -0.95 7.89 11.27
C ARG A 103 0.32 7.05 11.22
N LYS A 104 0.29 5.84 11.80
CA LYS A 104 1.41 4.89 11.74
C LYS A 104 1.70 4.52 10.28
N LEU A 105 0.66 4.20 9.52
CA LEU A 105 0.75 3.89 8.10
C LEU A 105 1.37 5.02 7.28
N ALA A 106 0.95 6.28 7.54
CA ALA A 106 1.50 7.46 6.87
C ALA A 106 2.99 7.64 7.17
N SER A 107 3.39 7.48 8.44
CA SER A 107 4.80 7.54 8.86
C SER A 107 5.64 6.44 8.19
N GLU A 108 5.15 5.19 8.18
CA GLU A 108 5.82 4.07 7.53
C GLU A 108 5.97 4.28 6.02
N THR A 109 4.92 4.80 5.38
CA THR A 109 4.93 5.13 3.94
C THR A 109 5.99 6.18 3.60
N ALA A 110 6.07 7.25 4.40
CA ALA A 110 7.09 8.28 4.23
C ALA A 110 8.50 7.69 4.43
N GLN A 111 8.69 6.83 5.43
CA GLN A 111 9.99 6.18 5.65
C GLN A 111 10.38 5.23 4.52
N CYS A 112 9.43 4.47 3.94
CA CYS A 112 9.68 3.67 2.73
C CYS A 112 10.14 4.56 1.56
N TYR A 113 9.53 5.74 1.40
CA TYR A 113 9.92 6.70 0.38
C TYR A 113 11.34 7.22 0.56
N GLU A 114 11.70 7.60 1.79
CA GLU A 114 13.03 8.11 2.11
C GLU A 114 14.11 7.04 1.93
N ARG A 115 13.85 5.80 2.39
CA ARG A 115 14.79 4.67 2.20
C ARG A 115 14.99 4.36 0.72
N GLY A 116 13.91 4.28 -0.06
CA GLY A 116 13.98 4.10 -1.52
C GLY A 116 14.78 5.20 -2.21
N SER A 117 14.53 6.46 -1.84
CA SER A 117 15.28 7.62 -2.36
C SER A 117 16.77 7.55 -2.02
N GLY A 118 17.12 7.14 -0.80
CA GLY A 118 18.50 6.95 -0.36
C GLY A 118 19.22 5.83 -1.13
N LEU A 119 18.56 4.68 -1.32
CA LEU A 119 19.11 3.53 -2.06
C LEU A 119 19.37 3.86 -3.53
N LEU A 120 18.53 4.69 -4.15
CA LEU A 120 18.65 5.07 -5.56
C LEU A 120 19.54 6.28 -5.80
N ARG A 121 20.16 6.87 -4.76
CA ARG A 121 20.96 8.09 -4.88
C ARG A 121 22.12 7.98 -5.88
N ALA A 122 22.68 6.78 -6.02
CA ALA A 122 23.78 6.49 -6.95
C ALA A 122 23.32 6.21 -8.40
N SER A 123 22.01 6.09 -8.62
CA SER A 123 21.40 5.67 -9.89
C SER A 123 20.35 6.71 -10.35
N PRO A 124 20.75 7.84 -10.97
CA PRO A 124 19.84 8.93 -11.30
C PRO A 124 18.62 8.51 -12.12
N ASP A 125 18.78 7.62 -13.09
CA ASP A 125 17.68 7.15 -13.94
C ASP A 125 16.68 6.28 -13.17
N ALA A 126 17.18 5.39 -12.30
CA ALA A 126 16.34 4.59 -11.42
C ALA A 126 15.60 5.48 -10.40
N TRP A 127 16.29 6.46 -9.82
CA TRP A 127 15.68 7.44 -8.92
C TRP A 127 14.59 8.26 -9.62
N ASN A 128 14.82 8.68 -10.87
CA ASN A 128 13.84 9.41 -11.67
C ASN A 128 12.59 8.56 -11.95
N ALA A 129 12.76 7.30 -12.33
CA ALA A 129 11.65 6.36 -12.54
C ALA A 129 10.83 6.16 -11.26
N TYR A 130 11.52 5.86 -10.15
CA TYR A 130 10.92 5.70 -8.82
C TYR A 130 10.14 6.95 -8.38
N ARG A 131 10.77 8.12 -8.40
CA ARG A 131 10.16 9.39 -8.00
C ARG A 131 8.97 9.75 -8.87
N SER A 132 9.09 9.57 -10.19
CA SER A 132 8.01 9.88 -11.13
C SER A 132 6.80 9.00 -10.86
N PHE A 133 7.01 7.72 -10.60
CA PHE A 133 5.94 6.83 -10.17
C PHE A 133 5.32 7.29 -8.85
N CYS A 134 6.10 7.55 -7.79
CA CYS A 134 5.57 7.97 -6.49
C CYS A 134 4.68 9.22 -6.60
N VAL A 135 5.15 10.25 -7.30
CA VAL A 135 4.39 11.49 -7.53
C VAL A 135 3.13 11.20 -8.35
N GLY A 136 3.25 10.45 -9.44
CA GLY A 136 2.12 10.11 -10.30
C GLY A 136 1.07 9.25 -9.59
N TYR A 137 1.49 8.32 -8.74
CA TYR A 137 0.62 7.41 -8.01
C TYR A 137 -0.16 8.13 -6.92
N VAL A 138 0.50 9.03 -6.16
CA VAL A 138 -0.19 9.94 -5.24
C VAL A 138 -1.16 10.85 -5.99
N GLY A 139 -0.73 11.45 -7.11
CA GLY A 139 -1.57 12.30 -7.94
C GLY A 139 -2.82 11.57 -8.47
N PHE A 140 -2.65 10.33 -8.94
CA PHE A 140 -3.76 9.48 -9.39
C PHE A 140 -4.79 9.28 -8.28
N HIS A 141 -4.36 8.99 -7.06
CA HIS A 141 -5.28 8.79 -5.92
C HIS A 141 -5.95 10.09 -5.50
N ALA A 142 -5.17 11.17 -5.36
CA ALA A 142 -5.65 12.48 -4.92
C ALA A 142 -6.69 13.08 -5.87
N LEU A 143 -6.54 12.86 -7.17
CA LEU A 143 -7.37 13.48 -8.21
C LEU A 143 -8.51 12.59 -8.71
N SER A 144 -8.49 11.30 -8.39
CA SER A 144 -9.52 10.37 -8.87
C SER A 144 -10.76 10.41 -7.99
N VAL A 145 -11.92 10.62 -8.64
CA VAL A 145 -13.25 10.61 -7.99
C VAL A 145 -13.56 9.29 -7.26
N ARG A 146 -12.87 8.20 -7.61
CA ARG A 146 -13.01 6.90 -6.94
C ARG A 146 -12.77 7.00 -5.43
N TYR A 147 -11.85 7.85 -5.01
CA TYR A 147 -11.41 7.95 -3.62
C TYR A 147 -12.23 8.96 -2.80
N LYS A 148 -13.12 9.73 -3.46
CA LYS A 148 -14.05 10.69 -2.82
C LYS A 148 -13.36 11.75 -1.96
N LEU A 149 -12.09 12.06 -2.23
CA LEU A 149 -11.30 12.97 -1.41
C LEU A 149 -11.74 14.43 -1.56
N ASP A 150 -12.46 14.76 -2.63
CA ASP A 150 -13.18 16.04 -2.80
C ASP A 150 -14.28 16.26 -1.74
N GLN A 151 -14.73 15.19 -1.09
CA GLN A 151 -15.73 15.24 -0.03
C GLN A 151 -15.11 15.42 1.36
N LEU A 152 -13.78 15.31 1.48
CA LEU A 152 -13.06 15.67 2.69
C LEU A 152 -13.11 17.19 2.84
N LYS A 153 -13.80 17.66 3.88
CA LYS A 153 -13.83 19.07 4.26
C LYS A 153 -12.55 19.43 5.01
N LEU A 154 -11.42 19.45 4.30
CA LEU A 154 -10.11 19.87 4.83
C LEU A 154 -10.00 21.39 4.94
#